data_AF-A0A4P8IWR3-F1
#
_entry.id   AF-A0A4P8IWR3-F1
#
_cell.length_a   1.000
_cell.length_b   1.000
_cell.length_c   1.000
_cell.angle_alpha   90.00
_cell.angle_beta   90.00
_cell.angle_gamma   90.00
#
_symmetry.space_group_name_H-M   'P 1'
#
loop_
_entity.id
_entity.type
_entity.pdbx_description
1 polymer ?
#
loop_
_entity_poly.entity_id
_entity_poly.type
_entity_poly.pdbx_seq_one_letter_code
_entity_poly.pdbx_strand_id
1 'polypeptide(L)'
;MSDPLWCVHIEGVEDFVAMGSRDMALREASAINDYLERFENGRHAAHVRAVAIEWPFSPDHHARSLEEDWHDLQQMAHRQAGVQPPKRSLLNVARSWRELIRAGRSI
;
A
#
# COMPACT_ATOMS: atom_id res chain seq x y z
N MET A 1 14.48 -12.45 -25.27
CA MET A 1 14.16 -11.13 -24.69
C MET A 1 13.70 -11.41 -23.27
N SER A 2 14.28 -10.75 -22.27
CA SER A 2 13.84 -10.89 -20.88
C SER A 2 12.50 -10.19 -20.71
N ASP A 3 11.59 -10.76 -19.93
CA ASP A 3 10.33 -10.12 -19.57
C ASP A 3 10.60 -8.80 -18.81
N PRO A 4 9.83 -7.74 -19.09
CA PRO A 4 9.97 -6.48 -18.37
C PRO A 4 9.58 -6.67 -16.90
N LEU A 5 10.39 -6.11 -16.01
CA LEU A 5 10.11 -6.02 -14.58
C LEU A 5 9.20 -4.83 -14.31
N TRP A 6 8.31 -4.94 -13.33
CA TRP A 6 7.26 -3.95 -13.10
C TRP A 6 7.34 -3.35 -11.70
N CYS A 7 6.86 -2.12 -11.57
CA CYS A 7 6.64 -1.47 -10.30
C CYS A 7 5.46 -0.49 -10.34
N VAL A 8 5.07 -0.02 -9.16
CA VAL A 8 4.28 1.20 -9.00
C VAL A 8 5.25 2.35 -8.70
N HIS A 9 5.19 3.41 -9.51
CA HIS A 9 5.82 4.68 -9.20
C HIS A 9 4.79 5.63 -8.60
N ILE A 10 5.09 6.20 -7.44
CA ILE A 10 4.27 7.22 -6.79
C ILE A 10 4.87 8.58 -7.15
N GLU A 11 4.34 9.16 -8.22
CA GLU A 11 4.69 10.49 -8.70
C GLU A 11 4.43 11.53 -7.62
N GLY A 12 5.33 12.51 -7.48
CA GLY A 12 5.26 13.58 -6.48
C GLY A 12 6.05 13.32 -5.20
N VAL A 13 6.37 12.05 -4.91
CA VAL A 13 7.32 11.66 -3.86
C VAL A 13 8.50 10.83 -4.37
N GLU A 14 8.50 10.49 -5.67
CA GLU A 14 9.55 9.72 -6.37
C GLU A 14 9.84 8.37 -5.71
N ASP A 15 8.77 7.70 -5.28
CA ASP A 15 8.85 6.40 -4.60
C ASP A 15 8.47 5.25 -5.55
N PHE A 16 9.19 4.12 -5.46
CA PHE A 16 9.07 3.00 -6.38
C PHE A 16 8.86 1.69 -5.63
N VAL A 17 7.75 1.04 -5.91
CA VAL A 17 7.36 -0.21 -5.22
C VAL A 17 7.42 -1.37 -6.20
N ALA A 18 8.33 -2.32 -5.99
CA ALA A 18 8.54 -3.43 -6.90
C ALA A 18 7.33 -4.38 -6.95
N MET A 19 7.00 -4.88 -8.15
CA MET A 19 5.86 -5.75 -8.41
C MET A 19 6.24 -6.96 -9.25
N GLY A 20 5.67 -8.12 -8.92
CA GLY A 20 5.93 -9.37 -9.63
C GLY A 20 5.30 -9.48 -11.02
N SER A 21 4.39 -8.57 -11.38
CA SER A 21 3.79 -8.52 -12.72
C SER A 21 3.16 -7.16 -13.03
N ARG A 22 2.92 -6.90 -14.32
CA ARG A 22 2.17 -5.73 -14.81
C ARG A 22 0.77 -5.65 -14.21
N ASP A 23 0.06 -6.78 -14.14
CA ASP A 23 -1.31 -6.82 -13.61
C ASP A 23 -1.35 -6.43 -12.13
N MET A 24 -0.38 -6.92 -11.34
CA MET A 24 -0.25 -6.52 -9.94
C MET A 24 0.06 -5.03 -9.79
N ALA A 25 0.99 -4.49 -10.58
CA ALA A 25 1.32 -3.07 -10.56
C ALA A 25 0.10 -2.19 -10.92
N LEU A 26 -0.68 -2.57 -11.92
CA LEU A 26 -1.90 -1.85 -12.32
C LEU A 26 -2.96 -1.87 -11.22
N ARG A 27 -3.21 -3.03 -10.61
CA ARG A 27 -4.18 -3.14 -9.51
C ARG A 27 -3.77 -2.31 -8.30
N GLU A 28 -2.48 -2.37 -7.94
CA GLU A 28 -1.98 -1.64 -6.79
C GLU A 28 -2.02 -0.12 -7.05
N ALA A 29 -1.57 0.34 -8.22
CA ALA A 29 -1.64 1.75 -8.58
C ALA A 29 -3.08 2.28 -8.56
N SER A 30 -4.05 1.49 -9.06
CA SER A 30 -5.48 1.84 -8.98
C SER A 30 -5.95 1.96 -7.53
N ALA A 31 -5.57 1.03 -6.66
CA ALA A 31 -5.99 1.04 -5.26
C ALA A 31 -5.41 2.23 -4.48
N ILE A 32 -4.16 2.61 -4.76
CA ILE A 32 -3.53 3.81 -4.17
C ILE A 32 -4.27 5.07 -4.64
N ASN A 33 -4.53 5.19 -5.94
CA ASN A 33 -5.26 6.36 -6.48
C ASN A 33 -6.67 6.47 -5.89
N ASP A 34 -7.43 5.36 -5.83
CA ASP A 34 -8.75 5.31 -5.21
C ASP A 34 -8.71 5.78 -3.74
N TYR A 35 -7.66 5.41 -3.01
CA TYR A 35 -7.45 5.83 -1.63
C TYR A 35 -7.17 7.33 -1.53
N LEU A 36 -6.24 7.85 -2.35
CA LEU A 36 -5.90 9.28 -2.39
C LEU A 36 -7.12 10.15 -2.72
N GLU A 37 -7.95 9.71 -3.69
CA GLU A 37 -9.19 10.41 -4.05
C GLU A 37 -10.21 10.47 -2.90
N ARG A 38 -10.34 9.39 -2.13
CA ARG A 38 -11.33 9.28 -1.03
C ARG A 38 -10.90 9.99 0.24
N PHE A 39 -9.61 9.97 0.58
CA PHE A 39 -9.12 10.39 1.89
C PHE A 39 -8.52 11.80 1.90
N GLU A 40 -8.00 12.30 0.78
CA GLU A 40 -7.30 13.60 0.75
C GLU A 40 -8.14 14.78 0.21
N ASN A 41 -9.47 14.61 0.13
CA ASN A 41 -10.41 15.63 -0.36
C ASN A 41 -9.95 16.29 -1.69
N GLY A 42 -9.30 15.51 -2.57
CA GLY A 42 -8.82 15.94 -3.88
C GLY A 42 -7.68 16.97 -3.90
N ARG A 43 -7.29 17.55 -2.76
CA ARG A 43 -6.35 18.69 -2.73
C ARG A 43 -4.87 18.25 -2.69
N HIS A 44 -4.56 17.14 -2.02
CA HIS A 44 -3.23 16.51 -2.09
C HIS A 44 -3.13 15.46 -3.21
N ALA A 45 -4.23 14.78 -3.55
CA ALA A 45 -4.33 13.91 -4.73
C ALA A 45 -3.99 14.63 -6.06
N ALA A 46 -4.07 15.97 -6.10
CA ALA A 46 -3.67 16.75 -7.27
C ALA A 46 -2.14 16.70 -7.57
N HIS A 47 -1.31 16.35 -6.58
CA HIS A 47 0.16 16.34 -6.72
C HIS A 47 0.79 14.96 -6.54
N VAL A 48 0.03 13.96 -6.06
CA VAL A 48 0.51 12.60 -5.83
C VAL A 48 -0.32 11.63 -6.65
N ARG A 49 0.34 10.81 -7.47
CA ARG A 49 -0.32 9.82 -8.34
C ARG A 49 0.48 8.52 -8.41
N ALA A 50 -0.20 7.39 -8.27
CA ALA A 50 0.40 6.09 -8.50
C ALA A 50 0.22 5.65 -9.96
N VAL A 51 1.32 5.24 -10.61
CA VAL A 51 1.36 4.76 -12.00
C VAL A 51 2.14 3.45 -12.10
N ALA A 52 1.66 2.51 -12.91
CA ALA A 52 2.38 1.28 -13.19
C ALA A 52 3.38 1.52 -14.32
N ILE A 53 4.67 1.27 -14.07
CA ILE A 53 5.74 1.45 -15.04
C ILE A 53 6.68 0.24 -15.05
N GLU A 54 7.53 0.18 -16.07
CA GLU A 54 8.67 -0.74 -16.08
C GLU A 54 9.70 -0.29 -15.02
N TRP A 55 10.31 -1.27 -14.36
CA TRP A 55 11.31 -1.01 -13.34
C TRP A 55 12.51 -0.27 -13.93
N PRO A 56 12.84 0.93 -13.46
CA PRO A 56 13.89 1.74 -14.08
C PRO A 56 15.31 1.37 -13.61
N PHE A 57 15.45 0.46 -12.63
CA PHE A 57 16.73 0.06 -12.05
C PHE A 57 17.17 -1.34 -12.50
N SER A 58 18.26 -1.84 -11.92
CA SER A 58 18.78 -3.17 -12.27
C SER A 58 17.82 -4.30 -11.83
N PRO A 59 17.85 -5.46 -12.51
CA PRO A 59 17.10 -6.64 -12.09
C PRO A 59 17.44 -7.11 -10.66
N ASP A 60 18.71 -7.05 -10.25
CA ASP A 60 19.11 -7.37 -8.88
C ASP A 60 18.52 -6.40 -7.85
N HIS A 61 18.33 -5.13 -8.22
CA HIS A 61 17.63 -4.16 -7.40
C HIS A 61 16.14 -4.52 -7.30
N HIS A 62 15.52 -4.95 -8.41
CA HIS A 62 14.12 -5.39 -8.42
C HIS A 62 13.89 -6.57 -7.49
N ALA A 63 14.73 -7.60 -7.55
CA ALA A 63 14.59 -8.79 -6.72
C ALA A 63 14.65 -8.47 -5.23
N ARG A 64 15.59 -7.61 -4.81
CA ARG A 64 15.71 -7.17 -3.41
C ARG A 64 14.50 -6.34 -2.98
N SER A 65 14.11 -5.35 -3.77
CA SER A 65 12.93 -4.52 -3.50
C SER A 65 11.65 -5.36 -3.43
N LEU A 66 11.51 -6.40 -4.25
CA LEU A 66 10.33 -7.28 -4.22
C LEU A 66 10.22 -8.07 -2.91
N GLU A 67 11.35 -8.39 -2.27
CA GLU A 67 11.39 -9.02 -0.95
C GLU A 67 11.14 -8.01 0.18
N GLU A 68 11.72 -6.81 0.08
CA GLU A 68 11.63 -5.75 1.09
C GLU A 68 10.23 -5.07 1.07
N ASP A 69 9.80 -4.58 -0.09
CA ASP A 69 8.57 -3.82 -0.27
C ASP A 69 7.31 -4.64 0.01
N TRP A 70 7.37 -5.97 -0.16
CA TRP A 70 6.20 -6.81 0.05
C TRP A 70 5.67 -6.71 1.49
N HIS A 71 6.57 -6.62 2.47
CA HIS A 71 6.16 -6.52 3.87
C HIS A 71 5.55 -5.15 4.20
N ASP A 72 6.11 -4.08 3.64
CA ASP A 72 5.65 -2.71 3.83
C ASP A 72 4.31 -2.47 3.11
N LEU A 73 4.16 -2.95 1.87
CA LEU A 73 2.91 -2.94 1.11
C LEU A 73 1.73 -3.54 1.89
N GLN A 74 1.97 -4.66 2.59
CA GLN A 74 0.94 -5.31 3.40
C GLN A 74 0.49 -4.46 4.60
N GLN A 75 1.32 -3.52 5.04
CA GLN A 75 1.03 -2.63 6.15
C GLN A 75 0.46 -1.28 5.71
N MET A 76 0.51 -0.95 4.42
CA MET A 76 0.02 0.34 3.92
C MET A 76 -1.50 0.52 4.13
N ALA A 77 -1.89 1.75 4.43
CA ALA A 77 -3.26 2.10 4.84
C ALA A 77 -4.32 1.77 3.78
N HIS A 78 -3.99 1.87 2.49
CA HIS A 78 -4.92 1.55 1.40
C HIS A 78 -5.24 0.05 1.31
N ARG A 79 -4.30 -0.84 1.67
CA ARG A 79 -4.56 -2.29 1.77
C ARG A 79 -5.39 -2.65 3.00
N GLN A 80 -5.21 -1.95 4.11
CA GLN A 80 -6.07 -2.11 5.29
C GLN A 80 -7.49 -1.60 5.04
N ALA A 81 -7.64 -0.52 4.26
CA ALA A 81 -8.94 0.02 3.85
C ALA A 81 -9.70 -0.91 2.87
N GLY A 82 -8.98 -1.79 2.15
CA GLY A 82 -9.54 -2.82 1.27
C GLY A 82 -10.21 -3.99 1.99
N VAL A 83 -9.95 -4.19 3.29
CA VAL A 83 -10.63 -5.17 4.15
C VAL A 83 -11.86 -4.52 4.82
N GLN A 84 -12.69 -3.82 4.04
CA GLN A 84 -14.05 -3.51 4.45
C GLN A 84 -15.02 -4.50 3.78
N PRO A 85 -15.63 -5.44 4.53
CA PRO A 85 -16.68 -6.28 3.98
C PRO A 85 -17.87 -5.41 3.51
N PRO A 86 -18.60 -5.81 2.46
CA PRO A 86 -19.65 -5.00 1.87
C PRO A 86 -20.77 -4.72 2.89
N LYS A 87 -21.12 -3.44 3.00
CA LYS A 87 -22.10 -2.82 3.91
C LYS A 87 -23.27 -3.73 4.32
N ARG A 88 -23.40 -4.00 5.62
CA ARG A 88 -24.70 -4.29 6.23
C ARG A 88 -24.76 -3.76 7.65
N SER A 89 -25.71 -2.85 7.86
CA SER A 89 -26.35 -2.47 9.12
C SER A 89 -25.52 -2.04 10.33
N LEU A 90 -25.85 -0.83 10.76
CA LEU A 90 -25.91 -0.35 12.15
C LEU A 90 -25.91 -1.44 13.23
N LEU A 91 -25.14 -1.16 14.31
CA LEU A 91 -25.12 -1.74 15.67
C LEU A 91 -24.04 -2.79 15.97
N ASN A 92 -23.24 -2.47 17.02
CA ASN A 92 -22.34 -3.33 17.81
C ASN A 92 -21.09 -3.86 17.06
N VAL A 93 -19.85 -3.62 17.48
CA VAL A 93 -19.27 -3.80 18.81
C VAL A 93 -18.09 -2.85 18.96
N ALA A 94 -18.25 -1.85 19.83
CA ALA A 94 -17.12 -1.23 20.51
C ALA A 94 -16.73 -2.15 21.68
N ARG A 95 -15.55 -2.80 21.62
CA ARG A 95 -14.88 -3.33 22.81
C ARG A 95 -13.37 -3.45 22.62
N SER A 96 -12.70 -2.35 22.99
CA SER A 96 -11.38 -2.21 23.62
C SER A 96 -10.59 -3.49 23.90
N TRP A 97 -9.36 -3.58 23.38
CA TRP A 97 -8.24 -4.35 23.93
C TRP A 97 -6.90 -3.78 23.45
N ARG A 98 -6.39 -2.67 24.04
CA ARG A 98 -4.96 -2.32 23.93
C ARG A 98 -4.42 -1.28 24.95
N GLU A 99 -4.89 -1.29 26.20
CA GLU A 99 -4.40 -0.39 27.25
C GLU A 99 -4.08 -1.08 28.60
N LEU A 100 -3.66 -2.36 28.65
CA LEU A 100 -3.38 -3.01 29.95
C LEU A 100 -2.13 -3.92 30.06
N ILE A 101 -1.13 -3.83 29.17
CA ILE A 101 0.12 -4.60 29.38
C ILE A 101 1.36 -3.72 29.23
N ARG A 102 1.48 -2.70 30.09
CA ARG A 102 2.80 -2.16 30.49
C ARG A 102 2.76 -1.43 31.84
N ALA A 103 2.24 -2.10 32.86
CA ALA A 103 2.56 -1.78 34.26
C ALA A 103 2.51 -3.07 35.07
N GLY A 104 3.67 -3.64 35.39
CA GLY A 104 3.73 -4.77 36.34
C GLY A 104 4.82 -5.80 36.09
N ARG A 105 6.08 -5.43 36.33
CA ARG A 105 7.12 -6.37 36.82
C ARG A 105 7.90 -5.59 37.89
N SER A 106 7.31 -5.51 39.09
CA SER A 106 7.59 -6.33 40.29
C SER A 106 8.96 -6.02 40.89
N ILE A 107 8.92 -5.46 42.10
CA ILE A 107 9.88 -5.76 43.16
C ILE A 107 9.77 -7.25 43.49
#